data_AF-A0A8T8CAZ0-F1
#
_entry.id   AF-A0A8T8CAZ0-F1
#
_cell.length_a   1.000
_cell.length_b   1.000
_cell.length_c   1.000
_cell.angle_alpha   90.00
_cell.angle_beta   90.00
_cell.angle_gamma   90.00
#
_symmetry.space_group_name_H-M   'P 1'
#
loop_
_entity.id
_entity.type
_entity.pdbx_description
1 polymer ?
#
loop_
_entity_poly.entity_id
_entity_poly.type
_entity_poly.pdbx_seq_one_letter_code
_entity_poly.pdbx_strand_id
1 'polypeptide(L)'
;MGQFFTPPSISTLLSTLVMDIEHIQSQVKRRGFVTLSEPASGSGAMVIAFANSMLELGINYQQHLHVTLVDLDIRAVHMAFIQLSLLHIPAVVVHGNTLTLVEHSQWHTPSHVMNLFDYKLRRGFSLESEMGNAYLKANPGTQLADFTGGVRR
;
A
#
# COMPACT_ATOMS: atom_id res chain seq x y z
N MET A 1 -14.14 -24.95 -5.50
CA MET A 1 -15.12 -24.20 -4.71
C MET A 1 -14.71 -24.31 -3.26
N GLY A 2 -14.32 -23.21 -2.63
CA GLY A 2 -13.79 -23.20 -1.25
C GLY A 2 -12.67 -22.19 -1.08
N GLN A 3 -12.92 -20.91 -1.35
CA GLN A 3 -12.03 -19.85 -0.85
C GLN A 3 -12.42 -19.65 0.62
N PHE A 4 -11.49 -19.92 1.53
CA PHE A 4 -11.67 -19.67 2.95
C PHE A 4 -11.46 -18.18 3.18
N PHE A 5 -12.56 -17.44 3.27
CA PHE A 5 -12.52 -16.04 3.67
C PHE A 5 -12.23 -15.97 5.16
N THR A 6 -11.19 -15.22 5.55
CA THR A 6 -10.96 -14.86 6.95
C THR A 6 -12.19 -14.10 7.45
N PRO A 7 -12.91 -14.60 8.47
CA PRO A 7 -14.03 -13.88 9.04
C PRO A 7 -13.59 -12.47 9.48
N PRO A 8 -14.41 -11.42 9.27
CA PRO A 8 -14.02 -10.04 9.58
C PRO A 8 -13.47 -9.85 11.00
N SER A 9 -14.01 -10.57 11.99
CA SER A 9 -13.54 -10.51 13.39
C SER A 9 -12.09 -10.98 13.55
N ILE A 10 -11.65 -11.98 12.78
CA ILE A 10 -10.26 -12.46 12.80
C ILE A 10 -9.36 -11.49 12.03
N SER A 11 -9.82 -10.94 10.90
CA SER A 11 -9.08 -9.92 10.15
C SER A 11 -8.84 -8.65 11.00
N THR A 12 -9.84 -8.20 11.75
CA THR A 12 -9.71 -7.08 12.69
C THR A 12 -8.77 -7.42 13.83
N LEU A 13 -8.89 -8.59 14.45
CA LEU A 13 -7.99 -9.01 15.53
C LEU A 13 -6.52 -9.09 15.07
N LEU A 14 -6.29 -9.69 13.90
CA LEU A 14 -4.95 -9.80 13.32
C LEU A 14 -4.39 -8.44 12.90
N SER A 15 -5.23 -7.55 12.35
CA SER A 15 -4.87 -6.16 12.11
C SER A 15 -4.39 -5.49 13.40
N THR A 16 -5.18 -5.58 14.47
CA THR A 16 -4.82 -5.03 15.79
C THR A 16 -3.53 -5.63 16.35
N LEU A 17 -3.29 -6.93 16.14
CA LEU A 17 -2.06 -7.60 16.59
C LEU A 17 -0.83 -7.21 15.77
N VAL A 18 -0.98 -6.91 14.48
CA VAL A 18 0.11 -6.49 13.57
C VAL A 18 0.41 -4.98 13.72
N MET A 19 -0.56 -4.18 14.14
CA MET A 19 -0.38 -2.76 14.38
C MET A 19 0.30 -2.51 15.74
N ASP A 20 1.62 -2.46 15.73
CA ASP A 20 2.33 -1.64 16.70
C ASP A 20 2.05 -0.16 16.37
N ILE A 21 1.12 0.45 17.11
CA ILE A 21 0.62 1.81 16.88
C ILE A 21 1.78 2.82 16.90
N GLU A 22 2.68 2.69 17.89
CA GLU A 22 3.84 3.59 18.01
C GLU A 22 4.77 3.42 16.80
N HIS A 23 4.98 2.17 16.37
CA HIS A 23 5.76 1.90 15.17
C HIS A 23 5.12 2.51 13.91
N ILE A 24 3.81 2.33 13.70
CA ILE A 24 3.12 2.88 12.53
C ILE A 24 3.19 4.41 12.52
N GLN A 25 2.86 5.06 13.64
CA GLN A 25 2.95 6.52 13.74
C GLN A 25 4.38 7.02 13.50
N SER A 26 5.38 6.33 14.05
CA SER A 26 6.80 6.62 13.82
C SER A 26 7.19 6.47 12.34
N GLN A 27 6.78 5.40 11.67
CA GLN A 27 7.04 5.20 10.24
C GLN A 27 6.34 6.26 9.39
N VAL A 28 5.07 6.57 9.67
CA VAL A 28 4.34 7.62 8.96
C VAL A 28 5.01 8.97 9.15
N LYS A 29 5.46 9.32 10.36
CA LYS A 29 6.18 10.57 10.61
C LYS A 29 7.52 10.63 9.85
N ARG A 30 8.30 9.56 9.94
CA ARG A 30 9.67 9.50 9.40
C ARG A 30 9.69 9.37 7.88
N ARG A 31 8.93 8.42 7.33
CA ARG A 31 8.90 8.06 5.90
C ARG A 31 7.69 8.59 5.15
N GLY A 32 6.64 9.00 5.85
CA GLY A 32 5.41 9.52 5.23
C GLY A 32 4.39 8.45 4.87
N PHE A 33 4.73 7.17 4.98
CA PHE A 33 3.82 6.05 4.73
C PHE A 33 4.37 4.75 5.33
N VAL A 34 3.49 3.76 5.45
CA VAL A 34 3.80 2.35 5.76
C VAL A 34 3.47 1.48 4.56
N THR A 35 4.16 0.34 4.45
CA THR A 35 3.92 -0.67 3.41
C THR A 35 3.39 -1.95 4.04
N LEU A 36 2.36 -2.54 3.45
CA LEU A 36 1.78 -3.82 3.84
C LEU A 36 1.91 -4.82 2.69
N SER A 37 2.30 -6.07 2.99
CA SER A 37 2.38 -7.15 2.00
C SER A 37 1.45 -8.29 2.38
N GLU A 38 0.59 -8.71 1.46
CA GLU A 38 -0.36 -9.81 1.65
C GLU A 38 -0.15 -10.91 0.58
N PRO A 39 0.59 -12.00 0.91
CA PRO A 39 1.03 -13.00 -0.07
C PRO A 39 -0.02 -14.08 -0.45
N ALA A 40 -1.23 -14.00 0.09
CA ALA A 40 -2.37 -14.88 -0.24
C ALA A 40 -3.66 -14.12 0.02
N SER A 41 -3.87 -13.06 -0.76
CA SER A 41 -4.78 -11.98 -0.37
C SER A 41 -6.27 -12.32 -0.40
N GLY A 42 -6.65 -13.36 -1.14
CA GLY A 42 -8.04 -13.56 -1.51
C GLY A 42 -8.61 -12.27 -2.08
N SER A 43 -9.74 -11.82 -1.53
CA SER A 43 -10.38 -10.56 -1.91
C SER A 43 -9.76 -9.30 -1.27
N GLY A 44 -8.65 -9.39 -0.55
CA GLY A 44 -8.00 -8.26 0.14
C GLY A 44 -8.67 -7.87 1.47
N ALA A 45 -9.42 -8.78 2.10
CA ALA A 45 -10.19 -8.50 3.32
C ALA A 45 -9.30 -8.06 4.50
N MET A 46 -8.10 -8.63 4.64
CA MET A 46 -7.17 -8.23 5.70
C MET A 46 -6.65 -6.80 5.48
N VAL A 47 -6.34 -6.45 4.22
CA VAL A 47 -5.90 -5.09 3.87
C VAL A 47 -6.99 -4.06 4.16
N ILE A 48 -8.24 -4.38 3.87
CA ILE A 48 -9.38 -3.51 4.19
C ILE A 48 -9.51 -3.35 5.72
N ALA A 49 -9.38 -4.45 6.48
CA ALA A 49 -9.38 -4.39 7.93
C ALA A 49 -8.24 -3.51 8.48
N PHE A 50 -7.04 -3.64 7.93
CA PHE A 50 -5.88 -2.81 8.30
C PHE A 50 -6.11 -1.32 8.00
N ALA A 51 -6.62 -1.00 6.80
CA ALA A 51 -6.97 0.37 6.43
C ALA A 51 -8.02 0.97 7.39
N ASN A 52 -9.05 0.20 7.73
CA ASN A 52 -10.06 0.62 8.71
C ASN A 52 -9.46 0.88 10.08
N SER A 53 -8.56 0.02 10.54
CA SER A 53 -7.92 0.25 11.83
C SER A 53 -6.97 1.45 11.84
N MET A 54 -6.26 1.73 10.74
CA MET A 54 -5.53 2.99 10.59
C MET A 54 -6.46 4.21 10.69
N LEU A 55 -7.64 4.12 10.06
CA LEU A 55 -8.66 5.17 10.12
C LEU A 55 -9.16 5.38 11.56
N GLU A 56 -9.41 4.31 12.31
CA GLU A 56 -9.80 4.37 13.74
C GLU A 56 -8.72 5.04 14.61
N LEU A 57 -7.45 4.91 14.25
CA LEU A 57 -6.32 5.59 14.89
C LEU A 57 -6.13 7.05 14.42
N GLY A 58 -7.02 7.56 13.57
CA GLY A 58 -6.93 8.91 13.00
C GLY A 58 -5.86 9.06 11.92
N ILE A 59 -5.32 7.97 11.38
CA ILE A 59 -4.31 7.97 10.33
C ILE A 59 -5.00 7.81 8.98
N ASN A 60 -4.78 8.77 8.08
CA ASN A 60 -5.32 8.69 6.72
C ASN A 60 -4.58 7.62 5.89
N TYR A 61 -5.11 6.40 5.85
CA TYR A 61 -4.54 5.29 5.09
C TYR A 61 -4.40 5.60 3.60
N GLN A 62 -5.27 6.43 3.01
CA GLN A 62 -5.21 6.74 1.58
C GLN A 62 -3.91 7.45 1.17
N GLN A 63 -3.29 8.17 2.12
CA GLN A 63 -2.03 8.88 1.92
C GLN A 63 -0.83 8.14 2.52
N HIS A 64 -1.07 7.37 3.58
CA HIS A 64 -0.03 6.81 4.44
C HIS A 64 0.08 5.29 4.37
N LEU A 65 -0.73 4.59 3.58
CA LEU A 65 -0.63 3.16 3.34
C LEU A 65 -0.32 2.89 1.87
N HIS A 66 0.63 2.00 1.61
CA HIS A 66 0.76 1.33 0.32
C HIS A 66 0.73 -0.18 0.54
N VAL A 67 0.08 -0.89 -0.38
CA VAL A 67 -0.13 -2.33 -0.23
C VAL A 67 0.40 -3.07 -1.45
N THR A 68 1.03 -4.22 -1.23
CA THR A 68 1.31 -5.21 -2.27
C THR A 68 0.55 -6.49 -1.93
N LEU A 69 -0.30 -6.94 -2.84
CA LEU A 69 -1.09 -8.15 -2.67
C LEU A 69 -0.72 -9.15 -3.75
N VAL A 70 -0.65 -10.43 -3.39
CA VAL A 70 -0.42 -11.53 -4.32
C VAL A 70 -1.47 -12.61 -4.09
N ASP A 71 -2.09 -13.10 -5.18
CA ASP A 71 -2.96 -14.27 -5.12
C ASP A 71 -2.82 -15.15 -6.37
N LEU A 72 -3.07 -16.45 -6.20
CA LEU A 72 -3.03 -17.45 -7.28
C LEU A 72 -4.34 -17.49 -8.08
N ASP A 73 -5.48 -17.14 -7.48
CA ASP A 73 -6.77 -17.10 -8.18
C ASP A 73 -6.99 -15.71 -8.80
N ILE A 74 -6.97 -15.64 -10.14
CA ILE A 74 -7.21 -14.40 -10.88
C ILE A 74 -8.55 -13.71 -10.53
N ARG A 75 -9.57 -14.46 -10.09
CA ARG A 75 -10.83 -13.85 -9.64
C ARG A 75 -10.66 -13.14 -8.32
N ALA A 76 -9.85 -13.71 -7.40
CA ALA A 76 -9.52 -13.08 -6.13
C ALA A 76 -8.74 -11.77 -6.37
N VAL A 77 -7.76 -11.81 -7.28
CA VAL A 77 -7.01 -10.63 -7.75
C VAL A 77 -7.95 -9.52 -8.25
N HIS A 78 -8.90 -9.84 -9.13
CA HIS A 78 -9.85 -8.83 -9.64
C HIS A 78 -10.77 -8.29 -8.55
N MET A 79 -11.26 -9.14 -7.64
CA MET A 79 -12.08 -8.69 -6.51
C MET A 79 -11.31 -7.76 -5.57
N ALA A 80 -10.06 -8.09 -5.27
CA ALA A 80 -9.18 -7.23 -4.48
C ALA A 80 -8.95 -5.89 -5.19
N PHE A 81 -8.57 -5.93 -6.48
CA PHE A 81 -8.34 -4.72 -7.27
C PHE A 81 -9.54 -3.76 -7.27
N ILE A 82 -10.76 -4.27 -7.45
CA ILE A 82 -11.99 -3.46 -7.44
C ILE A 82 -12.20 -2.83 -6.05
N GLN A 83 -12.14 -3.63 -4.99
CA GLN A 83 -12.37 -3.12 -3.63
C GLN A 83 -11.35 -2.07 -3.22
N LEU A 84 -10.05 -2.31 -3.47
CA LEU A 84 -8.99 -1.37 -3.14
C LEU A 84 -9.10 -0.07 -3.95
N SER A 85 -9.49 -0.18 -5.23
CA SER A 85 -9.73 0.99 -6.07
C SER A 85 -10.90 1.83 -5.55
N LEU A 86 -12.01 1.19 -5.14
CA LEU A 86 -13.19 1.87 -4.60
C LEU A 86 -12.92 2.53 -3.25
N LEU A 87 -12.11 1.89 -2.40
CA LEU A 87 -11.71 2.43 -1.10
C LEU A 87 -10.53 3.41 -1.19
N HIS A 88 -10.05 3.70 -2.40
CA HIS A 88 -8.91 4.57 -2.64
C HIS A 88 -7.62 4.11 -1.91
N ILE A 89 -7.43 2.80 -1.75
CA ILE A 89 -6.23 2.22 -1.11
C ILE A 89 -5.13 2.11 -2.17
N PRO A 90 -3.97 2.79 -2.00
CA PRO A 90 -2.84 2.67 -2.93
C PRO A 90 -2.26 1.26 -2.89
N ALA A 91 -2.31 0.54 -4.01
CA ALA A 91 -1.87 -0.84 -4.04
C ALA A 91 -1.31 -1.30 -5.40
N VAL A 92 -0.45 -2.33 -5.34
CA VAL A 92 -0.10 -3.20 -6.45
C VAL A 92 -0.73 -4.57 -6.18
N VAL A 93 -1.56 -5.05 -7.10
CA VAL A 93 -2.22 -6.35 -7.00
C VAL A 93 -1.61 -7.28 -8.05
N VAL A 94 -1.06 -8.39 -7.60
CA VAL A 94 -0.31 -9.33 -8.42
C VAL A 94 -1.06 -10.66 -8.49
N HIS A 95 -1.25 -11.15 -9.71
CA HIS A 95 -1.62 -12.54 -9.95
C HIS A 95 -0.33 -13.35 -10.05
N GLY A 96 -0.10 -14.24 -9.10
CA GLY A 96 1.15 -14.95 -9.01
C GLY A 96 1.16 -16.01 -7.93
N ASN A 97 2.23 -16.79 -7.91
CA ASN A 97 2.46 -17.79 -6.89
C ASN A 97 3.62 -17.35 -6.00
N THR A 98 3.26 -16.88 -4.80
CA THR A 98 4.20 -16.37 -3.80
C THR A 98 5.27 -17.40 -3.39
N LEU A 99 4.97 -18.70 -3.42
CA LEU A 99 5.95 -19.74 -3.06
C LEU A 99 7.03 -19.93 -4.15
N THR A 100 6.63 -19.78 -5.41
CA THR A 100 7.54 -19.92 -6.57
C THR A 100 8.13 -18.60 -7.05
N LEU A 101 7.63 -17.47 -6.53
CA LEU A 101 7.92 -16.11 -6.99
C LEU A 101 7.61 -15.87 -8.48
N VAL A 102 6.72 -16.69 -9.06
CA VAL A 102 6.26 -16.52 -10.43
C VAL A 102 5.10 -15.54 -10.45
N GLU A 103 5.28 -14.45 -11.18
CA GLU A 103 4.24 -13.47 -11.46
C GLU A 103 3.67 -13.70 -12.85
N HIS A 104 2.34 -13.74 -12.96
CA HIS A 104 1.63 -13.87 -14.22
C HIS A 104 1.19 -12.52 -14.77
N SER A 105 0.74 -11.62 -13.90
CA SER A 105 0.25 -10.28 -14.27
C SER A 105 0.09 -9.39 -13.04
N GLN A 106 0.12 -8.06 -13.21
CA GLN A 106 -0.04 -7.10 -12.11
C GLN A 106 -0.90 -5.89 -12.49
N TRP A 107 -1.52 -5.26 -11.49
CA TRP A 107 -2.35 -4.07 -11.62
C TRP A 107 -2.04 -3.04 -10.54
N HIS A 108 -1.99 -1.77 -10.93
CA HIS A 108 -1.84 -0.64 -10.01
C HIS A 108 -3.20 0.01 -9.78
N THR A 109 -3.58 0.24 -8.53
CA THR A 109 -4.83 0.97 -8.24
C THR A 109 -4.72 2.44 -8.70
N PRO A 110 -5.84 3.12 -9.02
CA PRO A 110 -5.79 4.52 -9.40
C PRO A 110 -5.09 5.40 -8.36
N SER A 111 -5.32 5.16 -7.08
CA SER A 111 -4.68 5.88 -5.98
C SER A 111 -3.17 5.62 -5.89
N HIS A 112 -2.67 4.45 -6.30
CA HIS A 112 -1.23 4.20 -6.43
C HIS A 112 -0.59 5.18 -7.43
N VAL A 113 -1.21 5.33 -8.60
CA VAL A 113 -0.73 6.22 -9.67
C VAL A 113 -0.90 7.68 -9.29
N MET A 114 -2.08 8.08 -8.82
CA MET A 114 -2.41 9.46 -8.45
C MET A 114 -1.51 9.98 -7.32
N ASN A 115 -1.18 9.13 -6.35
CA ASN A 115 -0.32 9.51 -5.23
C ASN A 115 1.18 9.24 -5.50
N LEU A 116 1.56 8.94 -6.76
CA LEU A 116 2.94 8.79 -7.22
C LEU A 116 3.74 7.76 -6.42
N PHE A 117 3.10 6.64 -6.07
CA PHE A 117 3.73 5.66 -5.19
C PHE A 117 4.96 4.98 -5.80
N ASP A 118 5.06 4.86 -7.12
CA ASP A 118 6.30 4.38 -7.77
C ASP A 118 7.54 5.18 -7.36
N TYR A 119 7.42 6.48 -7.19
CA TYR A 119 8.53 7.35 -6.78
C TYR A 119 8.75 7.31 -5.27
N LYS A 120 7.66 7.28 -4.49
CA LYS A 120 7.73 7.15 -3.03
C LYS A 120 8.41 5.84 -2.62
N LEU A 121 8.06 4.72 -3.27
CA LEU A 121 8.62 3.40 -3.00
C LEU A 121 10.09 3.31 -3.41
N ARG A 122 10.46 3.81 -4.61
CA ARG A 122 11.86 3.83 -5.06
C ARG A 122 12.78 4.64 -4.14
N ARG A 123 12.29 5.75 -3.60
CA ARG A 123 13.04 6.57 -2.63
C ARG A 123 12.99 6.01 -1.21
N GLY A 124 11.95 5.26 -0.86
CA GLY A 124 11.66 4.78 0.48
C GLY A 124 11.03 5.84 1.42
N PHE A 125 10.66 7.02 0.90
CA PHE A 125 9.99 8.08 1.66
C PHE A 125 9.16 9.04 0.78
N SER A 126 8.20 9.72 1.41
CA SER A 126 7.45 10.85 0.88
C SER A 126 8.20 12.15 1.11
N LEU A 127 8.10 13.11 0.19
CA LEU A 127 8.77 14.42 0.34
C LEU A 127 8.26 15.22 1.54
N GLU A 128 6.99 15.02 1.92
CA GLU A 128 6.36 15.65 3.08
C GLU A 128 6.81 15.06 4.43
N SER A 129 7.57 13.96 4.43
CA SER A 129 8.01 13.29 5.66
C SER A 129 9.24 13.96 6.27
N GLU A 130 9.63 13.58 7.49
CA GLU A 130 10.89 14.07 8.09
C GLU A 130 12.11 13.76 7.20
N MET A 131 12.19 12.55 6.65
CA MET A 131 13.25 12.18 5.70
C MET A 131 13.16 12.98 4.40
N GLY A 132 11.97 13.22 3.88
CA GLY A 132 11.76 14.05 2.69
C GLY A 132 12.23 15.49 2.88
N ASN A 133 11.85 16.09 4.00
CA ASN A 133 12.27 17.43 4.38
C ASN A 133 13.79 17.53 4.57
N ALA A 134 14.42 16.52 5.17
CA ALA A 134 15.88 16.48 5.31
C ALA A 134 16.57 16.35 3.94
N TYR A 135 16.03 15.53 3.04
CA TYR A 135 16.53 15.37 1.68
C TYR A 135 16.47 16.67 0.88
N LEU A 136 15.31 17.37 0.90
CA LEU A 136 15.15 18.63 0.18
C LEU A 136 16.10 19.73 0.70
N LYS A 137 16.34 19.77 2.02
CA LYS A 137 17.32 20.69 2.63
C LYS A 137 18.75 20.39 2.18
N ALA A 138 19.12 19.12 2.05
CA ALA A 138 20.44 18.70 1.59
C ALA A 138 20.63 18.90 0.08
N ASN A 139 19.54 18.96 -0.70
CA ASN A 139 19.55 19.04 -2.15
C ASN A 139 18.63 20.18 -2.66
N PRO A 140 18.97 21.45 -2.41
CA PRO A 140 18.11 22.61 -2.69
C PRO A 140 17.83 22.88 -4.18
N GLY A 141 18.53 22.19 -5.09
CA GLY A 141 18.28 22.25 -6.54
C GLY A 141 17.23 21.26 -7.05
N THR A 142 16.71 20.36 -6.21
CA THR A 142 15.78 19.32 -6.63
C THR A 142 14.34 19.85 -6.66
N GLN A 143 13.72 19.87 -7.83
CA GLN A 143 12.33 20.30 -8.00
C GLN A 143 11.37 19.11 -7.91
N LEU A 144 10.12 19.36 -7.50
CA LEU A 144 9.04 18.35 -7.57
C LEU A 144 8.89 17.74 -8.98
N ALA A 145 9.20 18.52 -10.02
CA ALA A 145 9.20 18.09 -11.42
C ALA A 145 10.25 17.00 -11.74
N ASP A 146 11.34 16.92 -10.99
CA ASP A 146 12.38 15.90 -11.15
C ASP A 146 11.89 14.51 -10.67
N PHE A 147 10.78 14.49 -9.93
CA PHE A 147 10.21 13.29 -9.31
C PHE A 147 8.87 12.87 -9.88
N THR A 148 8.22 13.68 -10.71
CA THR A 148 6.98 13.28 -11.38
C THR A 148 7.25 12.57 -12.70
N GLY A 149 8.50 12.59 -13.19
CA GLY A 149 8.88 12.09 -14.49
C GLY A 149 8.06 12.82 -15.54
N GLY A 150 8.59 13.94 -16.06
CA GLY A 150 7.95 14.67 -17.14
C GLY A 150 7.39 13.69 -18.16
N VAL A 151 6.08 13.73 -18.36
CA VAL A 151 5.40 12.99 -19.42
C VAL A 151 6.08 13.43 -20.72
N ARG A 152 7.06 12.64 -21.18
CA ARG A 152 7.59 12.80 -22.52
C ARG A 152 6.43 12.42 -23.43
N ARG A 153 5.87 13.46 -24.04
CA ARG A 153 4.97 13.35 -25.18
C ARG A 153 5.56 12.46 -26.26
#